data_AF-A0A0S8CNV7-F1
#
_entry.id   AF-A0A0S8CNV7-F1
#
_cell.length_a   1.000
_cell.length_b   1.000
_cell.length_c   1.000
_cell.angle_alpha   90.00
_cell.angle_beta   90.00
_cell.angle_gamma   90.00
#
_symmetry.space_group_name_H-M   'P 1'
#
loop_
_entity.id
_entity.type
_entity.pdbx_description
1 polymer ?
#
loop_
_entity_poly.entity_id
_entity_poly.type
_entity_poly.pdbx_seq_one_letter_code
_entity_poly.pdbx_strand_id
1 'polypeptide(L)'
;MSQFTIFPAKKPLRGTVSVPGDKSITHRALILGALAQGQTRIIGYSKGEDCLNTLRAVRELGAVVQEIPEGLEVTGKGLWGLQEPSNVLDCGN
;
A
#
# COMPACT_ATOMS: atom_id res chain seq x y z
N MET A 1 15.44 -19.45 -1.20
CA MET A 1 15.01 -19.46 -2.61
C MET A 1 13.83 -20.40 -2.73
N SER A 2 12.70 -19.92 -3.22
CA SER A 2 11.57 -20.78 -3.56
C SER A 2 11.93 -21.65 -4.77
N GLN A 3 11.64 -22.95 -4.68
CA GLN A 3 11.77 -23.86 -5.81
C GLN A 3 10.50 -23.78 -6.66
N PHE A 4 10.66 -23.58 -7.97
CA PHE A 4 9.56 -23.65 -8.92
C PHE A 4 9.69 -24.91 -9.77
N THR A 5 8.57 -25.61 -9.97
CA THR A 5 8.46 -26.75 -10.89
C THR A 5 7.62 -26.33 -12.09
N ILE A 6 8.13 -26.54 -13.30
CA ILE A 6 7.45 -26.16 -14.55
C ILE A 6 7.00 -27.43 -15.27
N PHE A 7 5.75 -27.46 -15.73
CA PHE A 7 5.19 -28.55 -16.50
C PHE A 7 4.93 -28.14 -17.96
N PRO A 8 5.00 -29.06 -18.94
CA PRO A 8 4.67 -28.75 -20.32
C PRO A 8 3.21 -28.30 -20.48
N ALA A 9 2.99 -27.20 -21.19
CA ALA A 9 1.64 -26.74 -21.51
C ALA A 9 0.99 -27.66 -22.56
N LYS A 10 -0.22 -28.16 -22.29
CA LYS A 10 -0.99 -29.01 -23.23
C LYS A 10 -1.81 -28.20 -24.24
N LYS A 11 -2.05 -26.91 -23.96
CA LYS A 11 -2.85 -25.96 -24.78
C LYS A 11 -2.30 -24.54 -24.58
N PRO A 12 -2.56 -23.59 -25.49
CA PRO A 12 -2.18 -22.18 -25.30
C PRO A 12 -2.80 -21.55 -24.05
N LEU A 13 -2.05 -20.68 -23.37
CA LEU A 13 -2.57 -19.88 -22.25
C LEU A 13 -3.48 -18.78 -22.80
N ARG A 14 -4.75 -18.77 -22.39
CA ARG A 14 -5.74 -17.75 -22.78
C ARG A 14 -6.60 -17.39 -21.58
N GLY A 15 -6.79 -16.11 -21.33
CA GLY A 15 -7.61 -15.61 -20.23
C GLY A 15 -7.22 -14.19 -19.83
N THR A 16 -7.92 -13.68 -18.84
CA THR A 16 -7.65 -12.38 -18.22
C THR A 16 -7.36 -12.60 -16.75
N VAL A 17 -6.34 -11.93 -16.22
CA VAL A 17 -6.00 -11.96 -14.80
C VAL A 17 -5.77 -10.51 -14.33
N SER A 18 -6.14 -10.23 -13.10
CA SER A 18 -5.74 -9.00 -12.43
C SER A 18 -4.46 -9.27 -11.65
N VAL A 19 -3.43 -8.48 -11.92
CA VAL A 19 -2.16 -8.54 -11.17
C VAL A 19 -2.26 -7.67 -9.91
N PRO A 20 -1.39 -7.89 -8.91
CA PRO A 20 -1.30 -6.99 -7.76
C PRO A 20 -1.04 -5.55 -8.19
N GLY A 21 -1.46 -4.60 -7.35
CA GLY A 21 -1.18 -3.18 -7.56
C GLY A 21 0.30 -2.87 -7.67
N ASP A 22 0.59 -1.77 -8.36
CA ASP A 22 1.95 -1.26 -8.48
C ASP A 22 2.47 -0.78 -7.11
N LYS A 23 3.66 -1.26 -6.74
CA LYS A 23 4.34 -0.93 -5.48
C LYS A 23 4.62 0.57 -5.37
N SER A 24 5.14 1.18 -6.43
CA SER A 24 5.55 2.58 -6.41
C SER A 24 4.34 3.52 -6.35
N ILE A 25 3.25 3.18 -7.05
CA ILE A 25 1.99 3.93 -6.97
C ILE A 25 1.39 3.81 -5.57
N THR A 26 1.35 2.60 -5.01
CA THR A 26 0.81 2.37 -3.65
C THR A 26 1.57 3.18 -2.60
N HIS A 27 2.90 3.11 -2.65
CA HIS A 27 3.78 3.85 -1.74
C HIS A 27 3.51 5.35 -1.79
N ARG A 28 3.44 5.94 -2.99
CA ARG A 28 3.16 7.37 -3.17
C ARG A 28 1.73 7.74 -2.79
N ALA A 29 0.75 6.90 -3.10
CA ALA A 29 -0.65 7.16 -2.77
C ALA A 29 -0.87 7.23 -1.25
N LEU A 30 -0.19 6.39 -0.47
CA LEU A 30 -0.21 6.46 1.00
C LEU A 30 0.36 7.77 1.53
N ILE A 31 1.55 8.17 1.05
CA ILE A 31 2.23 9.40 1.48
C ILE A 31 1.38 10.63 1.12
N LEU A 32 0.92 10.71 -0.13
CA LEU A 32 0.11 11.82 -0.61
C LEU A 32 -1.26 11.85 0.08
N GLY A 33 -1.88 10.69 0.30
CA GLY A 33 -3.16 10.58 1.01
C GLY A 33 -3.06 11.06 2.47
N ALA A 34 -1.95 10.78 3.15
CA ALA A 34 -1.70 11.25 4.51
C ALA A 34 -1.53 12.78 4.58
N LEU A 35 -0.87 13.38 3.57
CA LEU A 35 -0.63 14.83 3.46
C LEU A 35 -1.82 15.61 2.88
N ALA A 36 -2.78 14.94 2.24
CA ALA A 36 -3.96 15.58 1.68
C ALA A 36 -4.93 16.06 2.76
N GLN A 37 -5.79 17.02 2.41
CA GLN A 37 -6.96 17.36 3.21
C GLN A 37 -8.13 16.45 2.81
N GLY A 38 -8.79 15.83 3.80
CA GLY A 38 -9.95 14.97 3.57
C GLY A 38 -9.59 13.49 3.38
N GLN A 39 -10.46 12.76 2.67
CA GLN A 39 -10.35 11.31 2.48
C GLN A 39 -9.78 10.94 1.12
N THR A 40 -8.85 9.98 1.10
CA THR A 40 -8.30 9.35 -0.11
C THR A 40 -8.64 7.86 -0.11
N ARG A 41 -9.18 7.34 -1.22
CA ARG A 41 -9.42 5.90 -1.40
C ARG A 41 -8.38 5.30 -2.34
N ILE A 42 -7.73 4.23 -1.91
CA ILE A 42 -6.68 3.52 -2.66
C ILE A 42 -7.16 2.08 -2.90
N ILE A 43 -7.55 1.78 -4.14
CA ILE A 43 -8.10 0.47 -4.54
C ILE A 43 -7.00 -0.37 -5.20
N GLY A 44 -6.97 -1.67 -4.88
CA GLY A 44 -6.03 -2.61 -5.49
C GLY A 44 -4.57 -2.33 -5.12
N TYR A 45 -4.31 -1.84 -3.90
CA TYR A 45 -2.97 -1.49 -3.43
C TYR A 45 -2.04 -2.71 -3.34
N SER A 46 -0.73 -2.46 -3.46
CA SER A 46 0.30 -3.47 -3.31
C SER A 46 0.52 -3.84 -1.85
N LYS A 47 0.50 -5.15 -1.54
CA LYS A 47 0.80 -5.69 -0.19
C LYS A 47 2.28 -6.04 0.00
N GLY A 48 3.15 -5.48 -0.82
CA GLY A 48 4.61 -5.61 -0.65
C GLY A 48 5.09 -4.95 0.65
N GLU A 49 6.22 -5.41 1.17
CA GLU A 49 6.73 -5.00 2.49
C GLU A 49 6.91 -3.49 2.61
N ASP A 50 7.50 -2.82 1.62
CA ASP A 50 7.68 -1.36 1.63
C ASP A 50 6.33 -0.62 1.71
N CYS A 51 5.28 -1.12 1.04
CA CYS A 51 3.97 -0.49 1.06
C CYS A 51 3.30 -0.65 2.43
N LEU A 52 3.48 -1.82 3.06
CA LEU A 52 3.01 -2.08 4.42
C LEU A 52 3.77 -1.23 5.44
N ASN A 53 5.09 -1.06 5.29
CA ASN A 53 5.89 -0.19 6.16
C ASN A 53 5.52 1.28 5.99
N THR A 54 5.24 1.71 4.75
CA THR A 54 4.73 3.08 4.50
C THR A 54 3.38 3.31 5.15
N LEU A 55 2.48 2.33 5.06
CA LEU A 55 1.17 2.37 5.70
C LEU A 55 1.30 2.50 7.22
N ARG A 56 2.21 1.75 7.84
CA ARG A 56 2.53 1.87 9.27
C ARG A 56 3.08 3.26 9.61
N ALA A 57 4.08 3.73 8.87
CA ALA A 57 4.69 5.03 9.09
C ALA A 57 3.67 6.18 9.02
N VAL A 58 2.76 6.19 8.03
CA VAL A 58 1.73 7.24 7.95
C VAL A 58 0.71 7.16 9.09
N ARG A 59 0.43 5.95 9.62
CA ARG A 59 -0.39 5.78 10.83
C ARG A 59 0.30 6.33 12.08
N GLU A 60 1.59 6.06 12.23
CA GLU A 60 2.39 6.56 13.35
C GLU A 60 2.55 8.08 13.31
N LEU A 61 2.59 8.67 12.11
CA LEU A 61 2.54 10.12 11.89
C LEU A 61 1.13 10.72 12.04
N GLY A 62 0.16 9.92 12.48
CA GLY A 62 -1.17 10.36 12.89
C GLY A 62 -2.27 10.22 11.84
N ALA A 63 -1.98 9.87 10.59
CA ALA A 63 -3.03 9.65 9.58
C ALA A 63 -3.88 8.42 9.94
N VAL A 64 -5.19 8.49 9.71
CA VAL A 64 -6.08 7.34 9.97
C VAL A 64 -6.21 6.55 8.69
N VAL A 65 -5.69 5.33 8.68
CA VAL A 65 -5.79 4.41 7.54
C VAL A 65 -6.65 3.21 7.92
N GLN A 66 -7.75 2.98 7.22
CA GLN A 66 -8.66 1.84 7.41
C GLN A 66 -8.59 0.90 6.20
N GLU A 67 -8.58 -0.40 6.46
CA GLU A 67 -8.78 -1.38 5.40
C GLU A 67 -10.27 -1.54 5.12
N ILE A 68 -10.63 -1.48 3.85
CA ILE A 68 -11.98 -1.68 3.32
C ILE A 68 -11.96 -2.83 2.31
N PRO A 69 -13.11 -3.46 1.96
CA PRO A 69 -13.13 -4.63 1.08
C PRO A 69 -12.36 -4.46 -0.24
N GLU A 70 -12.39 -3.25 -0.81
CA GLU A 70 -11.76 -2.90 -2.08
C GLU A 70 -10.32 -2.36 -1.95
N GLY A 71 -9.83 -2.06 -0.73
CA GLY A 71 -8.51 -1.47 -0.53
C GLY A 71 -8.36 -0.68 0.78
N LEU A 72 -7.96 0.59 0.68
CA LEU A 72 -7.68 1.45 1.82
C LEU A 72 -8.47 2.76 1.75
N GLU A 73 -8.92 3.24 2.91
CA GLU A 73 -9.39 4.61 3.11
C GLU A 73 -8.43 5.35 4.04
N VAL A 74 -7.83 6.43 3.55
CA VAL A 74 -6.87 7.27 4.27
C VAL A 74 -7.52 8.61 4.58
N THR A 75 -7.73 8.91 5.86
CA THR A 75 -8.11 10.25 6.30
C THR A 75 -6.83 11.06 6.54
N GLY A 76 -6.53 11.93 5.58
CA GLY A 76 -5.35 12.78 5.59
C GLY A 76 -5.41 13.88 6.65
N LYS A 77 -4.24 14.35 7.06
CA LYS A 77 -4.08 15.39 8.07
C LYS A 77 -3.77 16.77 7.50
N GLY A 78 -3.68 16.89 6.17
CA GLY A 78 -3.18 18.10 5.52
C GLY A 78 -1.66 18.26 5.67
N LEU A 79 -1.10 19.23 4.95
CA LEU A 79 0.35 19.45 4.85
C LEU A 79 1.06 19.68 6.20
N TRP A 80 0.33 20.16 7.21
CA TRP A 80 0.87 20.56 8.52
C TRP A 80 0.26 19.81 9.70
N GLY A 81 -0.58 18.79 9.46
CA GLY A 81 -1.32 18.10 10.53
C GLY A 81 -0.74 16.75 10.95
N LEU A 82 0.39 16.33 10.36
CA LEU A 82 1.12 15.16 10.85
C LEU A 82 1.66 15.43 12.26
N GLN A 83 1.78 14.37 13.04
CA GLN A 83 2.19 14.44 14.44
C GLN A 83 3.55 13.78 14.64
N GLU A 84 4.27 14.21 15.68
CA GLU A 84 5.50 13.55 16.10
C GLU A 84 5.18 12.10 16.50
N PRO A 85 5.85 11.11 15.91
CA PRO A 85 5.62 9.72 16.26
C PRO A 85 6.18 9.44 17.65
N SER A 86 5.57 8.50 18.39
CA SER A 86 6.00 8.15 19.75
C SER A 86 7.31 7.36 19.79
N ASN A 87 7.81 6.90 18.65
CA ASN A 87 9.05 6.14 18.51
C ASN A 87 9.67 6.35 17.11
N VAL A 88 10.85 5.77 16.89
CA VAL A 88 11.51 5.74 15.58
C VAL A 88 10.62 5.01 14.56
N LEU A 89 10.42 5.64 13.39
CA LEU A 89 9.72 5.02 12.27
C LEU A 89 10.61 3.92 11.66
N ASP A 90 10.14 2.67 11.71
CA ASP A 90 10.81 1.55 11.04
C ASP A 90 10.37 1.47 9.57
N CYS A 91 11.29 1.77 8.66
CA CYS A 91 11.03 1.70 7.22
C CYS A 91 11.08 0.27 6.65
N GLY A 92 11.63 -0.71 7.40
CA GLY A 92 11.87 -2.09 6.94
C GLY A 92 12.51 -2.16 5.55
N ASN A 93 12.23 -3.24 4.78
CA ASN A 93 12.66 -3.39 3.38
C ASN A 93 11.72 -4.25 2.55
#